data_AF-A0A0A9EP97-F1
#
_entry.id   AF-A0A0A9EP97-F1
#
_cell.length_a   1.000
_cell.length_b   1.000
_cell.length_c   1.000
_cell.angle_alpha   90.00
_cell.angle_beta   90.00
_cell.angle_gamma   90.00
#
_symmetry.space_group_name_H-M   'P 1'
#
loop_
_entity.id
_entity.type
_entity.pdbx_description
1 polymer ?
#
loop_
_entity_poly.entity_id
_entity_poly.type
_entity_poly.pdbx_seq_one_letter_code
_entity_poly.pdbx_strand_id
1 'polypeptide(L)'
;MVDVSAEALLEYDQIVNTTFSNEDECFEFYNNYAIKKGFSVRKCYLERDKATNQICLRKFICSQQRFCEGKHMKKASKKRKSRNITRCGCAAKMVIALSKETG
;
A
#
# COMPACT_ATOMS: atom_id res chain seq x y z
N MET A 1 23.10 5.69 -13.40
CA MET A 1 22.75 6.24 -12.06
C MET A 1 21.50 7.05 -12.27
N VAL A 2 20.40 6.71 -11.60
CA VAL A 2 19.15 7.45 -11.77
C VAL A 2 19.25 8.70 -10.91
N ASP A 3 19.34 9.88 -11.53
CA ASP A 3 19.13 11.15 -10.86
C ASP A 3 17.72 11.14 -10.28
N VAL A 4 17.60 10.74 -9.01
CA VAL A 4 16.37 10.95 -8.26
C VAL A 4 16.26 12.47 -8.13
N SER A 5 15.36 13.08 -8.92
CA SER A 5 15.10 14.53 -8.89
C SER A 5 14.98 14.99 -7.43
N ALA A 6 15.61 16.11 -7.09
CA ALA A 6 15.54 16.71 -5.75
C ALA A 6 14.09 16.83 -5.26
N GLU A 7 13.15 17.03 -6.18
CA GLU A 7 11.71 17.09 -5.93
C GLU A 7 11.15 15.78 -5.36
N ALA A 8 11.62 14.63 -5.86
CA ALA A 8 11.16 13.32 -5.40
C ALA A 8 11.71 12.97 -4.01
N LEU A 9 12.91 13.44 -3.68
CA LEU A 9 13.50 13.32 -2.34
C LEU A 9 12.75 14.18 -1.32
N LEU A 10 12.42 15.42 -1.68
CA LEU A 10 11.61 16.31 -0.85
C LEU A 10 10.19 15.78 -0.65
N GLU A 11 9.55 15.26 -1.70
CA GLU A 11 8.24 14.62 -1.60
C GLU A 11 8.28 13.39 -0.67
N TYR A 12 9.33 12.56 -0.80
CA TYR A 12 9.51 11.41 0.08
C TYR A 12 9.66 11.82 1.54
N ASP A 13 10.54 12.79 1.84
CA ASP A 13 10.78 13.30 3.19
C ASP A 13 9.50 13.85 3.83
N GLN A 14 8.73 14.65 3.08
CA GLN A 14 7.47 15.17 3.55
C GLN A 14 6.47 14.05 3.88
N ILE A 15 6.38 13.03 3.04
CA ILE A 15 5.47 11.89 3.26
C ILE A 15 5.87 11.09 4.49
N VAL A 16 7.16 10.76 4.67
CA VAL A 16 7.60 9.92 5.80
C VAL A 16 7.56 10.63 7.14
N ASN A 17 7.70 11.96 7.16
CA ASN A 17 7.60 12.77 8.37
C ASN A 17 6.17 13.18 8.72
N THR A 18 5.18 12.79 7.91
CA THR A 18 3.77 13.09 8.20
C THR A 18 3.23 12.17 9.29
N THR A 19 2.63 12.76 10.32
CA THR A 19 1.91 12.06 11.39
C THR A 19 0.41 12.16 11.21
N PHE A 20 -0.33 11.15 11.65
CA PHE A 20 -1.79 11.08 11.55
C PHE A 20 -2.39 10.78 12.91
N SER A 21 -3.59 11.31 13.18
CA SER A 21 -4.30 11.02 14.43
C SER A 21 -4.97 9.65 14.40
N ASN A 22 -5.44 9.20 13.21
CA ASN A 22 -6.21 7.97 13.05
C ASN A 22 -5.84 7.18 11.79
N GLU A 23 -6.25 5.90 11.73
CA GLU A 23 -6.00 5.03 10.57
C GLU A 23 -6.65 5.56 9.28
N ASP A 24 -7.86 6.12 9.38
CA ASP A 24 -8.63 6.53 8.21
C ASP A 24 -8.07 7.80 7.55
N GLU A 25 -7.58 8.78 8.32
CA GLU A 25 -6.85 9.94 7.80
C GLU A 25 -5.60 9.51 7.01
N CYS A 26 -4.85 8.57 7.57
CA CYS A 26 -3.68 8.01 6.90
C CYS A 26 -4.06 7.30 5.59
N PHE A 27 -5.16 6.53 5.60
CA PHE A 27 -5.64 5.87 4.40
C PHE A 27 -6.07 6.87 3.32
N GLU A 28 -6.81 7.92 3.69
CA GLU A 28 -7.25 8.96 2.76
C GLU A 28 -6.06 9.71 2.15
N PHE A 29 -5.07 10.09 2.96
CA PHE A 29 -3.84 10.72 2.51
C PHE A 29 -3.14 9.88 1.42
N TYR A 30 -2.90 8.60 1.71
CA TYR A 30 -2.20 7.74 0.75
C TYR A 30 -3.06 7.37 -0.45
N ASN A 31 -4.39 7.31 -0.30
CA ASN A 31 -5.29 7.11 -1.42
C ASN A 31 -5.26 8.31 -2.38
N ASN A 32 -5.25 9.54 -1.85
CA ASN A 32 -5.12 10.76 -2.66
C ASN A 32 -3.75 10.82 -3.37
N TYR A 33 -2.67 10.46 -2.68
CA TYR A 33 -1.35 10.31 -3.28
C TYR A 33 -1.34 9.27 -4.41
N ALA A 34 -1.93 8.10 -4.17
CA ALA A 34 -1.98 7.01 -5.13
C ALA A 34 -2.77 7.38 -6.38
N ILE A 35 -3.91 8.07 -6.25
CA ILE A 35 -4.70 8.56 -7.37
C ILE A 35 -3.85 9.49 -8.24
N LYS A 36 -3.12 10.45 -7.64
CA LYS A 36 -2.22 11.37 -8.36
C LYS A 36 -1.08 10.63 -9.07
N LYS A 37 -0.55 9.57 -8.47
CA LYS A 37 0.51 8.73 -9.05
C LYS A 37 -0.02 7.59 -9.95
N GLY A 38 -1.33 7.47 -10.15
CA GLY A 38 -1.94 6.54 -11.10
C GLY A 38 -2.14 5.09 -10.61
N PHE A 39 -2.25 4.87 -9.30
CA PHE A 39 -2.59 3.54 -8.75
C PHE A 39 -3.68 3.62 -7.68
N SER A 40 -4.23 2.46 -7.30
CA SER A 40 -5.22 2.36 -6.23
C SER A 40 -4.68 1.58 -5.03
N VAL A 41 -5.15 1.93 -3.85
CA VAL A 41 -4.65 1.40 -2.57
C VAL A 41 -5.62 0.39 -1.99
N ARG A 42 -5.11 -0.61 -1.27
CA ARG A 42 -5.90 -1.48 -0.38
C ARG A 42 -5.23 -1.66 0.98
N LYS A 43 -6.05 -1.80 2.01
CA LYS A 43 -5.61 -2.16 3.37
C LYS A 43 -5.13 -3.62 3.36
N CYS A 44 -3.86 -3.88 3.72
CA CYS A 44 -3.25 -5.22 3.58
C CYS A 44 -3.06 -5.94 4.90
N TYR A 45 -2.27 -5.35 5.80
CA TYR A 45 -1.83 -5.99 7.03
C TYR A 45 -1.96 -5.00 8.17
N LEU A 46 -2.32 -5.49 9.35
CA LEU A 46 -2.47 -4.73 10.58
C LEU A 46 -1.93 -5.57 11.71
N GLU A 47 -1.07 -4.96 12.51
CA GLU A 47 -0.55 -5.53 13.75
C GLU A 47 -1.12 -4.75 14.92
N ARG A 48 -1.53 -5.49 15.96
CA ARG A 48 -1.97 -4.90 17.22
C ARG A 48 -1.03 -5.28 18.34
N ASP A 49 -0.87 -4.37 19.28
CA ASP A 49 -0.24 -4.66 20.55
C ASP A 49 -1.04 -5.73 21.29
N LYS A 50 -0.36 -6.70 21.90
CA LYS A 50 -1.03 -7.80 22.61
C LYS A 50 -1.60 -7.38 23.95
N ALA A 51 -1.01 -6.37 24.60
CA ALA A 51 -1.41 -5.92 25.93
C ALA A 51 -2.52 -4.87 25.85
N THR A 52 -2.39 -3.89 24.95
CA THR A 52 -3.33 -2.76 24.84
C THR A 52 -4.38 -2.93 23.74
N ASN A 53 -4.23 -3.92 22.84
CA ASN A 53 -5.06 -4.09 21.63
C ASN A 53 -5.05 -2.89 20.66
N GLN A 54 -4.16 -1.92 20.86
CA GLN A 54 -4.00 -0.78 19.96
C GLN A 54 -3.28 -1.20 18.67
N ILE A 55 -3.53 -0.49 17.57
CA ILE A 55 -2.87 -0.76 16.29
C ILE A 55 -1.44 -0.23 16.36
N CYS A 56 -0.45 -1.13 16.36
CA CYS A 56 0.96 -0.76 16.34
C CYS A 56 1.48 -0.47 14.93
N LEU A 57 0.97 -1.21 13.95
CA LEU A 57 1.46 -1.11 12.57
C LEU A 57 0.32 -1.34 11.59
N ARG A 58 0.26 -0.51 10.56
CA ARG A 58 -0.69 -0.68 9.44
C ARG A 58 0.04 -0.55 8.11
N LYS A 59 -0.25 -1.50 7.22
CA LYS A 59 0.35 -1.56 5.88
C LYS A 59 -0.70 -1.41 4.79
N PHE A 60 -0.48 -0.44 3.93
CA PHE A 60 -1.24 -0.16 2.72
C PHE A 60 -0.43 -0.54 1.49
N ILE A 61 -1.07 -1.16 0.50
CA ILE A 61 -0.40 -1.64 -0.71
C ILE A 61 -1.18 -1.27 -1.95
N CYS A 62 -0.51 -1.26 -3.11
CA CYS A 62 -1.19 -1.17 -4.39
C CYS A 62 -2.14 -2.36 -4.62
N SER A 63 -3.30 -2.10 -5.23
CA SER A 63 -4.26 -3.11 -5.68
C SER A 63 -3.63 -4.12 -6.65
N GLN A 64 -2.67 -3.67 -7.45
CA GLN A 64 -1.91 -4.46 -8.40
C GLN A 64 -0.72 -5.22 -7.78
N GLN A 65 -0.52 -5.14 -6.46
CA GLN A 65 0.54 -5.86 -5.77
C GLN A 65 0.34 -7.38 -5.86
N ARG A 66 1.47 -8.10 -5.96
CA ARG A 66 1.65 -9.54 -6.21
C ARG A 66 1.45 -9.90 -7.69
N PHE A 67 2.06 -10.99 -8.11
CA PHE A 67 1.81 -11.54 -9.45
C PHE A 67 0.59 -12.45 -9.41
N CYS A 68 -0.25 -12.38 -10.44
CA CYS A 68 -1.32 -13.34 -10.61
C CYS A 68 -0.73 -14.72 -10.94
N GLU A 69 -1.02 -15.72 -10.11
CA GLU A 69 -0.42 -17.05 -10.26
C GLU A 69 -0.82 -17.71 -11.59
N GLY A 70 0.13 -18.43 -12.22
CA GLY A 70 -0.06 -19.07 -13.52
C GLY A 70 -1.25 -20.04 -13.58
N LYS A 71 -1.65 -20.63 -12.45
CA LYS A 71 -2.83 -21.50 -12.32
C LYS A 71 -4.16 -20.79 -12.64
N HIS A 72 -4.18 -19.45 -12.57
CA HIS A 72 -5.34 -18.65 -12.97
C HIS A 72 -5.34 -18.30 -14.45
N MET A 73 -4.18 -18.37 -15.12
CA MET A 73 -3.98 -18.00 -16.53
C MET A 73 -4.25 -19.14 -17.51
N LYS A 74 -3.91 -20.38 -17.13
CA LYS A 74 -3.93 -21.53 -18.04
C LYS A 74 -4.72 -22.68 -17.43
N LYS A 75 -6.04 -22.69 -17.64
CA LYS A 75 -6.85 -23.91 -17.48
C LYS A 75 -7.74 -24.06 -18.71
N ALA A 76 -7.40 -25.02 -19.56
CA ALA A 76 -8.15 -25.34 -20.79
C ALA A 76 -9.61 -25.77 -20.50
N SER A 77 -9.89 -26.25 -19.28
CA SER A 77 -11.21 -26.75 -18.86
C SER A 77 -12.16 -25.70 -18.27
N LYS A 78 -11.82 -24.40 -18.30
CA LYS A 78 -12.70 -23.35 -17.76
C LYS A 78 -13.82 -23.01 -18.76
N LYS A 79 -15.08 -23.15 -18.32
CA LYS A 79 -16.29 -22.71 -19.07
C LYS A 79 -16.38 -21.20 -19.31
N ARG A 80 -15.61 -20.38 -18.58
CA ARG A 80 -15.60 -18.90 -18.69
C ARG A 80 -14.19 -18.40 -18.99
N LYS A 81 -14.10 -17.33 -19.77
CA LYS A 81 -12.84 -16.61 -20.05
C LYS A 81 -12.15 -16.23 -18.74
N SER A 82 -10.82 -16.26 -18.72
CA SER A 82 -10.04 -15.75 -17.60
C SER A 82 -10.33 -14.25 -17.41
N ARG A 83 -10.38 -13.80 -16.15
CA ARG A 83 -10.40 -12.37 -15.86
C ARG A 83 -9.09 -11.73 -16.30
N ASN A 84 -9.14 -10.47 -16.71
CA ASN A 84 -7.94 -9.69 -17.01
C ASN A 84 -6.96 -9.70 -15.83
N ILE A 85 -5.67 -9.66 -16.14
CA ILE A 85 -4.60 -9.63 -15.15
C ILE A 85 -4.62 -8.27 -14.45
N THR A 86 -5.09 -8.23 -13.21
CA THR A 86 -5.11 -6.99 -12.41
C THR A 86 -3.95 -6.90 -11.42
N ARG A 87 -3.25 -8.01 -11.17
CA ARG A 87 -2.11 -8.11 -10.24
C ARG A 87 -0.82 -8.40 -11.00
N CYS A 88 -0.01 -7.36 -11.18
CA CYS A 88 1.19 -7.34 -12.01
C CYS A 88 2.49 -7.28 -11.18
N GLY A 89 2.42 -7.29 -9.85
CA GLY A 89 3.60 -7.23 -8.99
C GLY A 89 4.05 -5.83 -8.60
N CYS A 90 3.17 -4.82 -8.69
CA CYS A 90 3.48 -3.45 -8.25
C CYS A 90 4.08 -3.45 -6.83
N ALA A 91 5.17 -2.70 -6.62
CA ALA A 91 5.92 -2.64 -5.36
C ALA A 91 5.45 -1.53 -4.41
N ALA A 92 4.57 -0.62 -4.86
CA ALA A 92 4.12 0.53 -4.09
C ALA A 92 3.42 0.10 -2.79
N LYS A 93 3.92 0.61 -1.67
CA LYS A 93 3.46 0.32 -0.31
C LYS A 93 3.74 1.51 0.60
N MET A 94 2.89 1.69 1.60
CA MET A 94 3.10 2.63 2.71
C MET A 94 2.87 1.88 4.01
N VAL A 95 3.71 2.15 5.01
CA VAL A 95 3.62 1.55 6.34
C VAL A 95 3.58 2.68 7.34
N ILE A 96 2.61 2.65 8.24
CA ILE A 96 2.56 3.51 9.42
C ILE A 96 2.76 2.69 10.67
N ALA A 97 3.41 3.29 11.65
CA ALA A 97 3.60 2.73 12.97
C ALA A 97 3.11 3.72 14.03
N LEU A 98 2.62 3.21 15.15
CA LEU A 98 2.26 4.01 16.30
C LEU A 98 3.53 4.70 16.85
N SER A 99 3.51 6.02 16.97
CA SER A 99 4.59 6.75 17.64
C SER A 99 4.52 6.50 19.15
N LYS A 100 5.67 6.27 19.78
CA LYS A 100 5.78 6.14 21.24
C LYS A 100 5.76 7.48 21.97
N GLU A 101 5.91 8.59 21.24
CA GLU A 101 6.04 9.94 21.81
C GLU A 101 4.69 10.60 22.12
N THR A 102 3.62 10.15 21.47
CA THR A 102 2.25 10.70 21.65
C THR A 102 1.31 9.67 22.29
N GLY A 103 1.88 8.70 23.02
CA GLY A 103 1.14 7.64 23.70
C GLY A 103 0.09 8.15 24.68
#